data_AF-A0A2W4R6Z5-F1
#
_entry.id   AF-A0A2W4R6Z5-F1
#
_cell.length_a   1.000
_cell.length_b   1.000
_cell.length_c   1.000
_cell.angle_alpha   90.00
_cell.angle_beta   90.00
_cell.angle_gamma   90.00
#
_symmetry.space_group_name_H-M   'P 1'
#
loop_
_entity.id
_entity.type
_entity.pdbx_description
1 polymer ?
#
loop_
_entity_poly.entity_id
_entity_poly.type
_entity_poly.pdbx_seq_one_letter_code
_entity_poly.pdbx_strand_id
1 'polypeptide(L)'
;MSVALRLYEQLTEAGEDKTRAKLIAEAFEQFEERYPNLKEIATQGHVRESELRLQKEIKEVEGRLQKEIREVEGRLQKEIREVEGRLQKEIKGIDIKILELESRLQKEIREVEGRLLKEIKGIDIKILELEGRLQKEIKEVEIKLQQTEVRLVSAIHRQTYWVIGSVGTVIGFIRLLDWLLANLSKF
;
A
#
# COMPACT_ATOMS: atom_id res chain seq x y z
N MET A 1 0.03 -95.03 15.33
CA MET A 1 -0.56 -95.45 14.04
C MET A 1 -1.60 -94.44 13.60
N SER A 2 -1.59 -94.07 12.32
CA SER A 2 -2.64 -93.23 11.70
C SER A 2 -4.03 -93.90 11.87
N VAL A 3 -5.09 -93.11 12.08
CA VAL A 3 -6.48 -93.61 12.12
C VAL A 3 -6.82 -94.35 10.82
N ALA A 4 -6.32 -93.87 9.68
CA ALA A 4 -6.48 -94.52 8.39
C ALA A 4 -5.77 -95.87 8.29
N LEU A 5 -4.60 -96.01 8.93
CA LEU A 5 -3.83 -97.27 8.92
C LEU A 5 -4.53 -98.34 9.78
N ARG A 6 -5.08 -97.93 10.94
CA ARG A 6 -5.86 -98.84 11.81
C ARG A 6 -7.17 -99.29 11.16
N LEU A 7 -7.88 -98.39 10.48
CA LEU A 7 -9.07 -98.76 9.72
C LEU A 7 -8.74 -99.72 8.57
N TYR A 8 -7.63 -99.49 7.86
CA TYR A 8 -7.16 -100.38 6.79
C TYR A 8 -6.91 -101.81 7.31
N GLU A 9 -6.16 -101.97 8.40
CA GLU A 9 -5.89 -103.26 9.03
C GLU A 9 -7.20 -103.97 9.45
N GLN A 10 -8.11 -103.24 10.11
CA GLN A 10 -9.40 -103.76 10.55
C GLN A 10 -10.32 -104.19 9.39
N LEU A 11 -10.28 -103.49 8.25
CA LEU A 11 -11.05 -103.86 7.07
C LEU A 11 -10.48 -105.07 6.33
N THR A 12 -9.15 -105.24 6.33
CA THR A 12 -8.48 -106.41 5.75
C THR A 12 -8.67 -107.68 6.57
N GLU A 13 -8.80 -107.56 7.89
CA GLU A 13 -9.04 -108.69 8.81
C GLU A 13 -10.53 -109.07 8.91
N ALA A 14 -11.45 -108.16 8.60
CA ALA A 14 -12.88 -108.44 8.60
C ALA A 14 -13.27 -109.34 7.40
N GLY A 15 -13.81 -110.53 7.70
CA GLY A 15 -14.22 -111.53 6.69
C GLY A 15 -15.59 -111.31 6.05
N GLU A 16 -16.47 -110.50 6.65
CA GLU A 16 -17.84 -110.24 6.18
C GLU A 16 -18.06 -108.77 5.78
N ASP A 17 -18.79 -108.53 4.69
CA ASP A 17 -19.06 -107.18 4.15
C ASP A 17 -19.85 -106.30 5.11
N LYS A 18 -20.76 -106.88 5.91
CA LYS A 18 -21.53 -106.14 6.91
C LYS A 18 -20.65 -105.60 8.03
N THR A 19 -19.64 -106.36 8.44
CA THR A 19 -18.65 -105.97 9.46
C THR A 19 -17.75 -104.86 8.93
N ARG A 20 -17.33 -104.96 7.66
CA ARG A 20 -16.57 -103.89 6.97
C ARG A 20 -17.37 -102.59 6.90
N ALA A 21 -18.64 -102.66 6.50
CA ALA A 21 -19.51 -101.49 6.44
C ALA A 21 -19.67 -100.81 7.81
N LYS A 22 -19.76 -101.60 8.90
CA LYS A 22 -19.85 -101.08 10.26
C LYS A 22 -18.56 -100.38 10.71
N LEU A 23 -17.40 -100.97 10.42
CA LEU A 23 -16.09 -100.37 10.70
C LEU A 23 -15.88 -99.06 9.94
N ILE A 24 -16.33 -98.98 8.68
CA ILE A 24 -16.32 -97.73 7.90
C ILE A 24 -17.20 -96.67 8.56
N ALA A 25 -18.42 -97.01 8.96
CA ALA A 25 -19.34 -96.08 9.62
C ALA A 25 -18.77 -95.54 10.95
N GLU A 26 -18.20 -96.41 11.79
CA GLU A 26 -17.58 -96.02 13.08
C GLU A 26 -16.36 -95.11 12.87
N ALA A 27 -15.56 -95.36 11.82
CA ALA A 27 -14.44 -94.49 11.49
C ALA A 27 -14.88 -93.10 10.98
N PHE A 28 -16.00 -93.02 10.23
CA PHE A 28 -16.58 -91.74 9.84
C PHE A 28 -17.18 -90.99 11.02
N GLU A 29 -17.81 -91.68 11.98
CA GLU A 29 -18.33 -91.08 13.21
C GLU A 29 -17.21 -90.48 14.07
N GLN A 30 -16.12 -91.24 14.30
CA GLN A 30 -14.92 -90.74 14.98
C GLN A 30 -14.25 -89.57 14.23
N PHE A 31 -14.32 -89.56 12.90
CA PHE A 31 -13.79 -88.47 12.09
C PHE A 31 -14.64 -87.19 12.22
N GLU A 32 -15.97 -87.31 12.21
CA GLU A 32 -16.88 -86.18 12.45
C GLU A 32 -16.72 -85.63 13.88
N GLU A 33 -16.59 -86.47 14.90
CA GLU A 33 -16.35 -86.03 16.29
C GLU A 33 -15.01 -85.31 16.47
N ARG A 34 -13.97 -85.77 15.75
CA ARG A 34 -12.63 -85.17 15.81
C ARG A 34 -12.58 -83.81 15.13
N TYR A 35 -13.44 -83.59 14.14
CA TYR A 35 -13.53 -82.34 13.39
C TYR A 35 -14.98 -81.88 13.26
N PRO A 36 -15.60 -81.41 14.37
CA PRO A 36 -17.01 -81.02 14.36
C PRO A 36 -17.30 -79.87 13.39
N ASN A 37 -16.31 -79.00 13.14
CA ASN A 37 -16.45 -77.81 12.29
C ASN A 37 -16.10 -78.07 10.82
N LEU A 38 -15.79 -79.31 10.42
CA LEU A 38 -15.40 -79.62 9.04
C LEU A 38 -16.53 -79.28 8.04
N LYS A 39 -17.79 -79.32 8.51
CA LYS A 39 -18.99 -78.88 7.77
C LYS A 39 -19.06 -77.36 7.57
N GLU A 40 -18.33 -76.57 8.35
CA GLU A 40 -18.31 -75.10 8.31
C GLU A 40 -17.11 -74.52 7.55
N ILE A 41 -16.20 -75.37 7.06
CA ILE A 41 -15.02 -74.92 6.33
C ILE A 41 -15.43 -74.45 4.93
N ALA A 42 -14.97 -73.25 4.55
CA ALA A 42 -15.15 -72.75 3.20
C ALA A 42 -14.48 -73.70 2.19
N THR A 43 -15.28 -74.21 1.25
CA THR A 43 -14.74 -74.99 0.13
C THR A 43 -14.01 -74.06 -0.84
N GLN A 44 -13.17 -74.62 -1.73
CA GLN A 44 -12.58 -73.82 -2.82
C GLN A 44 -13.64 -73.10 -3.65
N GLY A 45 -14.84 -73.70 -3.82
CA GLY A 45 -15.97 -73.06 -4.48
C GLY A 45 -16.44 -71.80 -3.76
N HIS A 46 -16.65 -71.88 -2.43
CA HIS A 46 -17.05 -70.72 -1.61
C HIS A 46 -16.02 -69.59 -1.65
N VAL A 47 -14.72 -69.93 -1.62
CA VAL A 47 -13.63 -68.94 -1.71
C VAL A 47 -13.63 -68.28 -3.09
N ARG A 48 -13.76 -69.06 -4.17
CA ARG A 48 -13.77 -68.53 -5.54
C ARG A 48 -14.98 -67.63 -5.81
N GLU A 49 -16.15 -68.01 -5.32
CA GLU A 49 -17.36 -67.18 -5.40
C GLU A 49 -17.16 -65.85 -4.67
N SER A 50 -16.62 -65.90 -3.44
CA SER A 50 -16.35 -64.69 -2.66
C SER A 50 -15.32 -63.78 -3.34
N GLU A 51 -14.27 -64.35 -3.93
CA GLU A 51 -13.27 -63.61 -4.70
C GLU A 51 -13.91 -62.89 -5.90
N LEU A 52 -14.74 -63.58 -6.67
CA LEU A 52 -15.43 -63.00 -7.82
C LEU A 52 -16.40 -61.89 -7.38
N ARG A 53 -17.11 -62.09 -6.27
CA ARG A 53 -18.00 -61.07 -5.70
C ARG A 53 -17.23 -59.83 -5.27
N LEU A 54 -16.13 -60.00 -4.54
CA LEU A 54 -15.27 -58.90 -4.12
C LEU A 54 -14.63 -58.17 -5.30
N GLN A 55 -14.17 -58.88 -6.33
CA GLN A 55 -13.65 -58.25 -7.55
C GLN A 55 -14.70 -57.39 -8.26
N LYS A 56 -15.96 -57.85 -8.26
CA LYS A 56 -17.08 -57.08 -8.81
C LYS A 56 -17.36 -55.83 -7.96
N GLU A 57 -17.45 -55.98 -6.65
CA GLU A 57 -17.67 -54.87 -5.71
C GLU A 57 -16.55 -53.82 -5.82
N ILE A 58 -15.28 -54.24 -5.91
CA ILE A 58 -14.13 -53.35 -6.11
C ILE A 58 -14.29 -52.55 -7.40
N LYS A 59 -14.61 -53.20 -8.53
CA LYS A 59 -14.83 -52.50 -9.81
C LYS A 59 -15.99 -51.51 -9.76
N GLU A 60 -17.07 -51.86 -9.07
CA GLU A 60 -18.22 -50.96 -8.88
C GLU A 60 -17.83 -49.73 -8.05
N VAL A 61 -17.08 -49.93 -6.96
CA VAL A 61 -16.56 -48.85 -6.11
C VAL A 61 -15.59 -47.95 -6.88
N GLU A 62 -14.64 -48.52 -7.62
CA GLU A 62 -13.71 -47.77 -8.47
C GLU A 62 -14.44 -46.92 -9.50
N GLY A 63 -15.46 -47.49 -10.16
CA GLY A 63 -16.28 -46.77 -11.13
C GLY A 63 -17.07 -45.62 -10.50
N ARG A 64 -17.59 -45.80 -9.27
CA ARG A 64 -18.25 -44.73 -8.52
C ARG A 64 -17.28 -43.62 -8.14
N LEU A 65 -16.13 -43.97 -7.57
CA LEU A 65 -15.10 -42.99 -7.17
C LEU A 65 -14.59 -42.19 -8.37
N GLN A 66 -14.37 -42.82 -9.53
CA GLN A 66 -13.98 -42.09 -10.74
C GLN A 66 -15.04 -41.07 -11.19
N LYS A 67 -16.33 -41.38 -11.06
CA LYS A 67 -17.40 -40.43 -11.37
C LYS A 67 -17.41 -39.27 -10.37
N GLU A 68 -17.35 -39.56 -9.08
CA GLU A 68 -17.32 -38.55 -8.02
C GLU A 68 -16.11 -37.61 -8.17
N ILE A 69 -14.94 -38.14 -8.48
CA ILE A 69 -13.73 -37.34 -8.76
C ILE A 69 -13.97 -36.37 -9.93
N ARG A 70 -14.49 -36.88 -11.07
CA ARG A 70 -14.77 -36.02 -12.25
C ARG A 70 -15.80 -34.94 -11.96
N GLU A 71 -16.83 -35.25 -11.18
CA GLU A 71 -17.84 -34.28 -10.77
C GLU A 71 -17.25 -33.18 -9.87
N VAL A 72 -16.41 -33.57 -8.90
CA VAL A 72 -15.69 -32.63 -8.03
C VAL A 72 -14.72 -31.75 -8.84
N GLU A 73 -13.94 -32.34 -9.74
CA GLU A 73 -13.03 -31.60 -10.64
C GLU A 73 -13.81 -30.57 -11.50
N GLY A 74 -14.94 -30.98 -12.07
CA GLY A 74 -15.79 -30.09 -12.86
C GLY A 74 -16.37 -28.94 -12.04
N ARG A 75 -16.79 -29.21 -10.80
CA ARG A 75 -17.28 -28.18 -9.86
C ARG A 75 -16.16 -27.20 -9.49
N LEU A 76 -15.00 -27.71 -9.10
CA LEU A 76 -13.85 -26.88 -8.74
C LEU A 76 -13.40 -26.01 -9.91
N GLN A 77 -13.37 -26.55 -11.13
CA GLN A 77 -13.01 -25.77 -12.32
C GLN A 77 -14.00 -24.63 -12.58
N LYS A 78 -15.30 -24.86 -12.33
CA LYS A 78 -16.33 -23.83 -12.45
C LYS A 78 -16.16 -22.75 -11.37
N GLU A 79 -15.98 -23.15 -10.11
CA GLU A 79 -15.75 -22.23 -8.99
C GLU A 79 -14.50 -21.36 -9.21
N ILE A 80 -13.40 -21.95 -9.69
CA ILE A 80 -12.17 -21.22 -10.04
C ILE A 80 -12.47 -20.15 -11.10
N ARG A 81 -13.16 -20.50 -12.20
CA ARG A 81 -13.51 -19.53 -13.26
C ARG A 81 -14.40 -18.40 -12.76
N GLU A 82 -15.34 -18.71 -11.87
CA GLU A 82 -16.21 -17.70 -11.26
C GLU A 82 -15.41 -16.73 -10.38
N VAL A 83 -14.48 -17.25 -9.57
CA VAL A 83 -13.58 -16.43 -8.74
C VAL A 83 -12.67 -15.57 -9.61
N GLU A 84 -12.04 -16.15 -10.63
CA GLU A 84 -11.21 -15.41 -11.60
C GLU A 84 -11.98 -14.26 -12.26
N GLY A 85 -13.22 -14.54 -12.70
CA GLY A 85 -14.09 -13.53 -13.30
C GLY A 85 -14.50 -12.42 -12.34
N ARG A 86 -14.73 -12.73 -11.06
CA ARG A 86 -14.99 -11.73 -10.02
C ARG A 86 -13.76 -10.86 -9.76
N LEU A 87 -12.60 -11.47 -9.56
CA LEU A 87 -11.35 -10.76 -9.33
C LEU A 87 -11.00 -9.84 -10.51
N GLN A 88 -11.20 -10.29 -11.75
CA GLN A 88 -10.97 -9.45 -12.92
C GLN A 88 -11.88 -8.21 -12.96
N LYS A 89 -13.15 -8.35 -12.54
CA LYS A 89 -14.08 -7.21 -12.42
C LYS A 89 -13.66 -6.25 -11.32
N GLU A 90 -13.24 -6.77 -10.17
CA GLU A 90 -12.75 -5.96 -9.05
C GLU A 90 -11.49 -5.16 -9.44
N ILE A 91 -10.52 -5.80 -10.10
CA ILE A 91 -9.31 -5.15 -10.61
C ILE A 91 -9.68 -4.00 -11.57
N LYS A 92 -10.54 -4.26 -12.57
CA LYS A 92 -11.01 -3.20 -13.49
C LYS A 92 -11.72 -2.06 -12.76
N GLY A 93 -12.50 -2.38 -11.72
CA GLY A 93 -13.16 -1.37 -10.89
C GLY A 93 -12.17 -0.51 -10.11
N ILE A 94 -11.07 -1.09 -9.63
CA ILE A 94 -9.98 -0.36 -8.97
C ILE A 94 -9.26 0.53 -9.97
N ASP A 95 -8.94 0.04 -11.17
CA ASP A 95 -8.27 0.83 -12.22
C ASP A 95 -9.07 2.09 -12.58
N ILE A 96 -10.40 1.97 -12.72
CA ILE A 96 -11.28 3.11 -12.98
C ILE A 96 -11.23 4.13 -11.84
N LYS A 97 -11.26 3.66 -10.59
CA LYS A 97 -11.17 4.54 -9.41
C LYS A 97 -9.82 5.27 -9.33
N ILE A 98 -8.73 4.59 -9.69
CA ILE A 98 -7.39 5.20 -9.75
C ILE A 98 -7.39 6.33 -10.79
N LEU A 99 -7.88 6.08 -12.00
CA LEU A 99 -7.95 7.09 -13.06
C LEU A 99 -8.81 8.31 -12.66
N GLU A 100 -9.93 8.07 -11.97
CA GLU A 100 -10.79 9.16 -11.46
C GLU A 100 -10.06 10.00 -10.40
N LEU A 101 -9.35 9.34 -9.47
CA LEU A 101 -8.54 10.02 -8.45
C LEU A 101 -7.40 10.83 -9.07
N GLU A 102 -6.69 10.27 -10.05
CA GLU A 102 -5.64 10.98 -10.78
C GLU A 102 -6.17 12.22 -11.49
N SER A 103 -7.32 12.10 -12.16
CA SER A 103 -7.96 13.24 -12.83
C SER A 103 -8.37 14.33 -11.83
N ARG A 104 -8.94 13.95 -10.69
CA ARG A 104 -9.32 14.89 -9.63
C ARG A 104 -8.09 15.60 -9.05
N LEU A 105 -7.03 14.86 -8.75
CA LEU A 105 -5.78 15.43 -8.23
C LEU A 105 -5.13 16.38 -9.24
N GLN A 106 -5.11 16.03 -10.53
CA GLN A 106 -4.61 16.94 -11.56
C GLN A 106 -5.40 18.25 -11.62
N LYS A 107 -6.72 18.19 -11.45
CA LYS A 107 -7.57 19.38 -11.41
C LYS A 107 -7.26 20.23 -10.17
N GLU A 108 -7.19 19.61 -8.99
CA GLU A 108 -6.85 20.30 -7.73
C GLU A 108 -5.47 20.97 -7.80
N ILE A 109 -4.47 20.30 -8.37
CA ILE A 109 -3.13 20.87 -8.59
C ILE A 109 -3.22 22.12 -9.47
N ARG A 110 -3.90 22.04 -10.63
CA ARG A 110 -4.06 23.20 -11.53
C ARG A 110 -4.79 24.37 -10.86
N GLU A 111 -5.77 24.09 -10.01
CA GLU A 111 -6.49 25.12 -9.24
C GLU A 111 -5.59 25.78 -8.20
N VAL A 112 -4.74 25.01 -7.51
CA VAL A 112 -3.73 25.54 -6.58
C VAL A 112 -2.70 26.39 -7.32
N GLU A 113 -2.14 25.89 -8.42
CA GLU A 113 -1.19 26.63 -9.26
C GLU A 113 -1.79 27.96 -9.75
N GLY A 114 -3.03 27.93 -10.22
CA GLY A 114 -3.73 29.12 -10.68
C GLY A 114 -3.97 30.15 -9.57
N ARG A 115 -4.27 29.70 -8.34
CA ARG A 115 -4.40 30.58 -7.17
C ARG A 115 -3.06 31.21 -6.78
N LEU A 116 -2.00 30.40 -6.68
CA LEU A 116 -0.67 30.87 -6.34
C LEU A 116 -0.16 31.90 -7.37
N LEU A 117 -0.38 31.65 -8.67
CA LEU A 117 0.01 32.60 -9.71
C LEU A 117 -0.71 33.96 -9.57
N LYS A 118 -2.00 33.96 -9.19
CA LYS A 118 -2.75 35.19 -8.93
C LYS A 118 -2.23 35.91 -7.69
N GLU A 119 -1.93 35.18 -6.62
CA GLU A 119 -1.36 35.74 -5.40
C GLU A 119 0.00 36.38 -5.65
N ILE A 120 0.89 35.69 -6.37
CA ILE A 120 2.21 36.22 -6.76
C ILE A 120 2.06 37.52 -7.56
N LYS A 121 1.22 37.53 -8.61
CA LYS A 121 0.95 38.75 -9.39
C LYS A 121 0.38 39.88 -8.53
N GLY A 122 -0.48 39.55 -7.58
CA GLY A 122 -1.03 40.52 -6.62
C GLY A 122 0.03 41.12 -5.71
N ILE A 123 1.02 40.32 -5.29
CA ILE A 123 2.17 40.78 -4.51
C ILE A 123 3.06 41.68 -5.38
N ASP A 124 3.36 41.29 -6.62
CA ASP A 124 4.18 42.09 -7.55
C ASP A 124 3.59 43.50 -7.76
N ILE A 125 2.27 43.59 -7.95
CA ILE A 125 1.58 44.88 -8.08
C ILE A 125 1.74 45.73 -6.81
N LYS A 126 1.59 45.12 -5.62
CA LYS A 126 1.75 45.84 -4.35
C LYS A 126 3.19 46.31 -4.16
N ILE A 127 4.18 45.52 -4.55
CA ILE A 127 5.59 45.92 -4.51
C ILE A 127 5.82 47.14 -5.41
N LEU A 128 5.34 47.11 -6.66
CA LEU A 128 5.46 48.24 -7.59
C LEU A 128 4.78 49.51 -7.05
N GLU A 129 3.62 49.38 -6.43
CA GLU A 129 2.92 50.51 -5.80
C GLU A 129 3.72 51.09 -4.62
N LEU A 130 4.29 50.23 -3.77
CA LEU A 130 5.14 50.63 -2.64
C LEU A 130 6.42 51.33 -3.13
N GLU A 131 7.09 50.78 -4.14
CA GLU A 131 8.26 51.41 -4.77
C GLU A 131 7.92 52.79 -5.31
N GLY A 132 6.80 52.92 -6.03
CA GLY A 132 6.33 54.20 -6.55
C GLY A 132 6.00 55.22 -5.46
N ARG A 133 5.42 54.79 -4.34
CA ARG A 133 5.18 55.64 -3.16
C ARG A 133 6.48 56.10 -2.50
N LEU A 134 7.39 55.17 -2.24
CA LEU A 134 8.70 55.47 -1.65
C LEU A 134 9.49 56.45 -2.53
N GLN A 135 9.49 56.28 -3.85
CA GLN A 135 10.14 57.22 -4.76
C GLN A 135 9.55 58.63 -4.68
N LYS A 136 8.24 58.77 -4.52
CA LYS A 136 7.58 60.08 -4.34
C LYS A 136 7.98 60.71 -3.01
N GLU A 137 7.95 59.95 -1.92
CA GLU A 137 8.34 60.42 -0.59
C GLU A 137 9.81 60.87 -0.57
N ILE A 138 10.72 60.11 -1.19
CA ILE A 138 12.14 60.47 -1.32
C ILE A 138 12.30 61.79 -2.07
N LYS A 139 11.62 61.96 -3.23
CA LYS A 139 11.66 63.23 -3.99
C LYS A 139 11.12 64.41 -3.19
N GLU A 140 10.04 64.20 -2.43
CA GLU A 140 9.48 65.25 -1.58
C GLU A 140 10.46 65.67 -0.48
N VAL A 141 11.14 64.72 0.15
CA VAL A 141 12.19 64.98 1.14
C VAL A 141 13.36 65.73 0.50
N GLU A 142 13.81 65.31 -0.68
CA GLU A 142 14.90 65.97 -1.42
C GLU A 142 14.58 67.44 -1.73
N ILE A 143 13.36 67.72 -2.20
CA ILE A 143 12.88 69.10 -2.43
C ILE A 143 12.87 69.91 -1.13
N LYS A 144 12.37 69.33 -0.02
CA LYS A 144 12.36 70.01 1.29
C LYS A 144 13.78 70.33 1.75
N LEU A 145 14.73 69.41 1.57
CA LEU A 145 16.14 69.63 1.90
C LEU A 145 16.73 70.78 1.07
N GLN A 146 16.55 70.77 -0.25
CA GLN A 146 17.01 71.87 -1.12
C GLN A 146 16.41 73.22 -0.71
N GLN A 147 15.12 73.26 -0.39
CA GLN A 147 14.48 74.48 0.10
C GLN A 147 15.07 74.95 1.44
N THR A 148 15.37 74.03 2.37
CA THR A 148 16.01 74.38 3.64
C THR A 148 17.45 74.88 3.44
N GLU A 149 18.22 74.27 2.54
CA GLU A 149 19.57 74.71 2.19
C GLU A 149 19.55 76.13 1.61
N VAL A 150 18.67 76.39 0.63
CA VAL A 150 18.51 77.75 0.04
C VAL A 150 18.12 78.77 1.11
N ARG A 151 17.19 78.43 2.01
CA ARG A 151 16.79 79.31 3.13
C ARG A 151 17.96 79.58 4.07
N LEU A 152 18.71 78.55 4.47
CA LEU A 152 19.89 78.69 5.33
C LEU A 152 20.97 79.55 4.69
N VAL A 153 21.30 79.27 3.42
CA VAL A 153 22.29 80.05 2.66
C VAL A 153 21.85 81.50 2.55
N SER A 154 20.58 81.77 2.22
CA SER A 154 20.05 83.14 2.14
C SER A 154 20.09 83.87 3.49
N ALA A 155 19.78 83.17 4.59
CA ALA A 155 19.84 83.71 5.94
C ALA A 155 21.28 84.05 6.35
N ILE A 156 22.22 83.15 6.05
CA ILE A 156 23.65 83.38 6.29
C ILE A 156 24.15 84.57 5.46
N HIS A 157 23.83 84.65 4.16
CA HIS A 157 24.24 85.78 3.33
C HIS A 157 23.70 87.11 3.87
N ARG A 158 22.42 87.15 4.24
CA ARG A 158 21.81 88.34 4.84
C ARG A 158 22.55 88.72 6.11
N GLN A 159 22.81 87.78 7.01
CA GLN A 159 23.57 88.04 8.24
C GLN A 159 25.00 88.51 7.96
N THR A 160 25.69 87.90 6.99
CA THR A 160 27.03 88.29 6.56
C THR A 160 27.07 89.72 6.04
N TYR A 161 26.10 90.14 5.23
CA TYR A 161 25.99 91.54 4.79
C TYR A 161 25.79 92.50 5.97
N TRP A 162 24.96 92.14 6.95
CA TRP A 162 24.78 92.95 8.17
C TRP A 162 26.07 93.03 9.00
N VAL A 163 26.79 91.91 9.18
CA VAL A 163 28.05 91.87 9.91
C VAL A 163 29.11 92.70 9.20
N ILE A 164 29.31 92.50 7.90
CA ILE A 164 30.28 93.29 7.10
C ILE A 164 29.93 94.78 7.16
N GLY A 165 28.65 95.13 7.00
CA GLY A 165 28.19 96.51 7.11
C GLY A 165 28.52 97.11 8.49
N SER A 166 28.24 96.38 9.57
CA SER A 166 28.56 96.83 10.94
C SER A 166 30.06 97.03 11.16
N VAL A 167 30.90 96.09 10.69
CA VAL A 167 32.36 96.21 10.76
C VAL A 167 32.86 97.43 9.97
N GLY A 168 32.34 97.63 8.76
CA GLY A 168 32.67 98.80 7.94
C GLY A 168 32.30 100.13 8.62
N THR A 169 31.14 100.21 9.26
CA THR A 169 30.74 101.41 10.02
C THR A 169 31.67 101.70 11.19
N VAL A 170 32.09 100.66 11.93
CA VAL A 170 33.05 100.82 13.05
C VAL A 170 34.41 101.32 12.54
N ILE A 171 34.94 100.74 11.45
CA ILE A 171 36.22 101.19 10.85
C ILE A 171 36.13 102.63 10.37
N GLY A 172 35.02 102.99 9.70
CA GLY A 172 34.78 104.36 9.25
C GLY A 172 34.75 105.35 10.42
N PHE A 173 34.11 104.96 11.53
CA PHE A 173 34.06 105.76 12.76
C PHE A 173 35.44 105.94 13.40
N ILE A 174 36.26 104.89 13.48
CA ILE A 174 37.65 104.97 13.96
C ILE A 174 38.46 105.95 13.12
N ARG A 175 38.42 105.85 11.78
CA ARG A 175 39.12 106.80 10.90
C ARG A 175 38.63 108.24 11.06
N LEU A 176 37.34 108.44 11.28
CA LEU A 176 36.79 109.76 11.53
C LEU A 176 37.35 110.33 12.84
N LEU A 177 37.40 109.53 13.90
CA LEU A 177 38.03 109.90 15.17
C LEU A 177 39.51 110.23 14.99
N ASP A 178 40.26 109.42 14.25
CA ASP A 178 41.68 109.68 13.96
C ASP A 178 41.87 111.01 13.21
N TRP A 179 41.02 111.29 12.22
CA TRP A 179 41.03 112.57 11.49
C TRP A 179 40.71 113.76 12.40
N LEU A 180 39.70 113.61 13.26
CA LEU A 180 39.28 114.65 14.20
C LEU A 180 40.39 114.95 15.21
N LEU A 181 41.05 113.93 15.73
CA LEU A 181 42.21 114.05 16.62
C LEU A 181 43.40 114.72 15.91
N ALA A 182 43.71 114.33 14.66
CA ALA A 182 44.79 114.94 13.88
C ALA A 182 44.51 116.40 13.49
N ASN A 183 43.23 116.78 13.34
CA ASN A 183 42.84 118.16 13.06
C ASN A 183 42.82 119.02 14.34
N LEU A 184 42.52 118.43 15.50
CA LEU A 184 42.60 119.08 16.81
C LEU A 184 44.05 119.28 17.29
N SER A 185 44.99 118.39 16.93
CA SER A 185 46.42 118.53 17.29
C SER A 185 47.19 119.58 16.48
N LYS A 186 46.50 120.31 15.57
CA LYS A 186 47.05 121.42 14.79
C LYS A 186 46.64 122.79 15.33
N PHE A 187 45.93 122.83 16.46
CA PHE A 187 45.70 124.03 17.26
C PHE A 187 46.68 124.11 18.43
#